data_AF-A0A418XPI8-F1
#
_entry.id   AF-A0A418XPI8-F1
#
_cell.length_a   1.000
_cell.length_b   1.000
_cell.length_c   1.000
_cell.angle_alpha   90.00
_cell.angle_beta   90.00
_cell.angle_gamma   90.00
#
_symmetry.space_group_name_H-M   'P 1'
#
loop_
_entity.id
_entity.type
_entity.pdbx_description
1 polymer ?
#
loop_
_entity_poly.entity_id
_entity_poly.type
_entity_poly.pdbx_seq_one_letter_code
_entity_poly.pdbx_strand_id
1 'polypeptide(L)'
;MSSQHRFEINYRYQDEPHTRIVESDAGRLDAHLAALRLIALHHADAENSLLMPAAGASPEDILEQAEVLGISGIRVNKLPHAHKQQP
;
A
#
# COMPACT_ATOMS: atom_id res chain seq x y z
N MET A 1 17.04 -15.92 6.64
CA MET A 1 17.30 -14.88 5.62
C MET A 1 15.94 -14.41 5.11
N SER A 2 15.48 -13.22 5.49
CA SER A 2 14.25 -12.66 4.92
C SER A 2 14.57 -12.09 3.54
N SER A 3 13.93 -12.60 2.50
CA SER A 3 14.06 -12.03 1.15
C SER A 3 13.16 -10.82 1.04
N GLN A 4 13.72 -9.62 1.12
CA GLN A 4 13.00 -8.37 0.85
C GLN A 4 12.48 -8.39 -0.59
N HIS A 5 11.17 -8.40 -0.78
CA HIS A 5 10.52 -8.34 -2.08
C HIS A 5 10.00 -6.92 -2.34
N ARG A 6 10.17 -6.45 -3.57
CA ARG A 6 9.65 -5.15 -4.01
C ARG A 6 8.29 -5.30 -4.66
N PHE A 7 7.40 -4.40 -4.30
CA PHE A 7 6.06 -4.32 -4.87
C PHE A 7 5.79 -2.89 -5.31
N GLU A 8 5.18 -2.75 -6.47
CA GLU A 8 4.65 -1.50 -6.96
C GLU A 8 3.16 -1.45 -6.67
N ILE A 9 2.74 -0.42 -5.96
CA ILE A 9 1.33 -0.12 -5.68
C ILE A 9 0.90 0.98 -6.65
N ASN A 10 -0.09 0.68 -7.48
CA ASN A 10 -0.76 1.64 -8.35
C ASN A 10 -2.11 1.96 -7.73
N TYR A 11 -2.42 3.24 -7.54
CA TYR A 11 -3.64 3.68 -6.86
C TYR A 11 -4.05 5.07 -7.35
N ARG A 12 -5.23 5.53 -6.95
CA ARG A 12 -5.63 6.92 -7.09
C ARG A 12 -5.71 7.56 -5.71
N TYR A 13 -5.22 8.78 -5.60
CA TYR A 13 -5.42 9.61 -4.41
C TYR A 13 -6.12 10.90 -4.85
N GLN A 14 -7.31 11.15 -4.31
CA GLN A 14 -8.18 12.24 -4.75
C GLN A 14 -8.35 12.26 -6.28
N ASP A 15 -8.66 11.09 -6.85
CA ASP A 15 -8.80 10.83 -8.30
C ASP A 15 -7.52 10.97 -9.15
N GLU A 16 -6.40 11.39 -8.57
CA GLU A 16 -5.13 11.50 -9.27
C GLU A 16 -4.35 10.17 -9.25
N PRO A 17 -3.87 9.68 -10.41
CA PRO A 17 -3.13 8.43 -10.48
C PRO A 17 -1.74 8.57 -9.83
N HIS A 18 -1.44 7.65 -8.92
CA HIS A 18 -0.19 7.60 -8.18
C HIS A 18 0.40 6.18 -8.19
N THR A 19 1.73 6.14 -8.08
CA THR A 19 2.48 4.89 -7.99
C THR A 19 3.47 4.97 -6.84
N ARG A 20 3.61 3.87 -6.08
CA ARG A 20 4.55 3.79 -4.96
C ARG A 20 5.22 2.42 -4.91
N ILE A 21 6.55 2.42 -4.81
CA ILE A 21 7.31 1.19 -4.55
C ILE A 21 7.42 1.00 -3.05
N VAL A 22 7.11 -0.21 -2.58
CA VAL A 22 7.24 -0.62 -1.19
C VAL A 22 7.97 -1.96 -1.11
N GLU A 23 8.57 -2.20 0.04
CA GLU A 23 9.24 -3.46 0.33
C GLU A 23 8.41 -4.28 1.33
N SER A 24 8.49 -5.60 1.21
CA SER A 24 7.85 -6.54 2.12
C SER A 24 8.72 -7.78 2.23
N ASP A 25 8.93 -8.24 3.45
CA ASP A 25 9.58 -9.52 3.73
C ASP A 25 8.70 -10.72 3.34
N ALA A 26 7.40 -10.48 3.15
CA ALA A 26 6.48 -11.48 2.65
C ALA A 26 6.58 -11.60 1.13
N GLY A 27 6.47 -12.83 0.62
CA GLY A 27 6.46 -13.13 -0.81
C GLY A 27 5.29 -12.51 -1.60
N ARG A 28 4.34 -11.90 -0.90
CA ARG A 28 3.12 -11.24 -1.40
C ARG A 28 2.82 -10.00 -0.56
N LEU A 29 2.12 -9.04 -1.16
CA LEU A 29 1.56 -7.89 -0.48
C LEU A 29 0.08 -7.79 -0.85
N ASP A 30 -0.78 -7.87 0.16
CA ASP A 30 -2.23 -7.78 -0.02
C ASP A 30 -2.69 -6.34 -0.20
N ALA A 31 -3.79 -6.15 -0.92
CA ALA A 31 -4.34 -4.83 -1.21
C ALA A 31 -4.70 -4.05 0.07
N HIS A 32 -5.27 -4.71 1.10
CA HIS A 32 -5.59 -4.07 2.37
C HIS A 32 -4.32 -3.63 3.14
N LEU A 33 -3.23 -4.40 3.08
CA LEU A 33 -1.95 -4.01 3.67
C LEU A 33 -1.31 -2.84 2.90
N ALA A 34 -1.45 -2.83 1.57
CA ALA A 34 -1.06 -1.69 0.75
C ALA A 34 -1.90 -0.45 1.11
N ALA A 35 -3.21 -0.59 1.29
CA ALA A 35 -4.12 0.47 1.71
C ALA A 35 -3.72 1.08 3.06
N LEU A 36 -3.43 0.26 4.08
CA LEU A 36 -2.92 0.74 5.38
C LEU A 36 -1.66 1.61 5.23
N ARG A 37 -0.71 1.16 4.39
CA ARG A 37 0.52 1.92 4.12
C ARG A 37 0.23 3.24 3.42
N LEU A 38 -0.74 3.28 2.50
CA LEU A 38 -1.14 4.50 1.79
C LEU A 38 -1.90 5.47 2.69
N ILE A 39 -2.78 4.97 3.57
CA ILE A 39 -3.46 5.78 4.59
C ILE A 39 -2.40 6.43 5.50
N ALA A 40 -1.46 5.64 6.02
CA ALA A 40 -0.38 6.19 6.82
C ALA A 40 0.48 7.19 6.03
N LEU A 41 0.79 6.92 4.75
CA LEU A 41 1.58 7.82 3.92
C LEU A 41 0.95 9.20 3.76
N HIS A 42 -0.36 9.25 3.51
CA HIS A 42 -1.07 10.50 3.20
C HIS A 42 -1.67 11.19 4.43
N HIS A 43 -1.96 10.42 5.49
CA HIS A 43 -2.74 10.89 6.63
C HIS A 43 -2.06 10.68 7.99
N ALA A 44 -0.87 10.06 8.10
CA ALA A 44 -0.21 9.89 9.41
C ALA A 44 0.39 11.18 10.00
N ASP A 45 0.62 12.20 9.18
CA ASP A 45 1.09 13.52 9.62
C ASP A 45 -0.06 14.50 9.88
N ALA A 46 -1.31 14.09 9.58
CA ALA A 46 -2.45 14.86 10.03
C ALA A 46 -2.53 14.71 11.54
N GLU A 47 -2.52 15.81 12.29
CA GLU A 47 -2.64 15.86 13.76
C GLU A 47 -3.94 15.23 14.33
N ASN A 48 -4.69 14.49 13.51
CA ASN A 48 -5.85 13.71 13.86
C ASN A 48 -5.54 12.21 13.69
N SER A 49 -5.16 11.55 14.78
CA SER A 49 -5.00 10.09 14.88
C SER A 49 -6.29 9.28 14.59
N LEU A 50 -7.38 9.92 14.18
CA LEU A 50 -8.71 9.36 13.94
C LEU A 50 -8.89 8.71 12.57
N LEU A 51 -7.92 8.82 11.66
CA LEU A 51 -8.06 8.36 10.27
C LEU A 51 -7.43 6.97 10.01
N MET A 52 -6.74 6.40 11.00
CA MET A 52 -6.19 5.05 10.88
C MET A 52 -7.26 3.99 11.11
N PRO A 53 -7.33 2.93 10.28
CA PRO A 53 -8.20 1.79 10.56
C PRO A 53 -7.88 1.18 11.93
N ALA A 54 -8.91 0.64 12.59
CA ALA A 54 -8.73 -0.05 13.87
C ALA A 54 -7.74 -1.22 13.72
N ALA A 55 -6.95 -1.49 14.78
CA ALA A 55 -5.90 -2.51 14.74
C ALA A 55 -6.40 -3.95 14.44
N GLY A 56 -7.71 -4.20 14.55
CA GLY A 56 -8.37 -5.46 14.17
C GLY A 56 -9.42 -5.31 13.07
N ALA A 57 -9.39 -4.21 12.31
CA ALA A 57 -10.29 -4.00 11.17
C ALA A 57 -10.12 -5.13 10.15
N SER A 58 -11.24 -5.56 9.57
CA SER A 58 -11.21 -6.59 8.54
C SER A 58 -10.55 -6.04 7.26
N PRO A 59 -10.08 -6.91 6.35
CA PRO A 59 -9.53 -6.48 5.07
C PRO A 59 -10.47 -5.60 4.24
N GLU A 60 -11.78 -5.83 4.34
CA GLU A 60 -12.81 -5.03 3.66
C GLU A 60 -12.96 -3.65 4.31
N ASP A 61 -13.06 -3.56 5.64
CA ASP A 61 -13.14 -2.27 6.36
C ASP A 61 -11.93 -1.36 6.06
N ILE A 62 -10.75 -1.95 5.96
CA ILE A 62 -9.52 -1.22 5.65
C ILE A 62 -9.60 -0.61 4.24
N LEU A 63 -10.13 -1.36 3.27
CA LEU A 63 -10.27 -0.89 1.90
C LEU A 63 -11.35 0.18 1.79
N GLU A 64 -12.49 -0.01 2.46
CA GLU A 64 -13.56 0.98 2.53
C GLU A 64 -13.07 2.29 3.17
N GLN A 65 -12.33 2.20 4.27
CA GLN A 65 -11.73 3.36 4.91
C GLN A 65 -10.75 4.09 3.98
N ALA A 66 -9.97 3.35 3.17
CA ALA A 66 -9.08 3.95 2.18
C ALA A 66 -9.88 4.75 1.14
N GLU A 67 -11.00 4.20 0.65
CA GLU A 67 -11.87 4.89 -0.31
C GLU A 67 -12.49 6.15 0.28
N VAL A 68 -12.97 6.12 1.52
CA VAL A 68 -13.47 7.30 2.26
C VAL A 68 -12.40 8.40 2.36
N LEU A 69 -11.13 8.01 2.47
CA LEU A 69 -9.97 8.91 2.53
C LEU A 69 -9.43 9.33 1.14
N GLY A 70 -10.18 9.02 0.07
CA GLY A 70 -9.84 9.37 -1.30
C GLY A 70 -8.79 8.46 -1.93
N ILE A 71 -8.45 7.33 -1.32
CA ILE A 71 -7.49 6.35 -1.83
C ILE A 71 -8.27 5.19 -2.47
N SER A 72 -8.25 5.09 -3.79
CA SER A 72 -9.04 4.09 -4.52
C SER A 72 -8.25 3.36 -5.60
N GLY A 73 -8.83 2.30 -6.18
CA GLY A 73 -8.25 1.61 -7.34
C GLY A 73 -6.90 0.95 -7.06
N ILE A 74 -6.66 0.51 -5.82
CA ILE A 74 -5.40 -0.05 -5.35
C ILE A 74 -5.10 -1.37 -6.09
N ARG A 75 -3.95 -1.43 -6.75
CA ARG A 75 -3.42 -2.62 -7.44
C ARG A 75 -1.98 -2.83 -7.04
N VAL A 76 -1.65 -4.05 -6.66
CA VAL A 76 -0.31 -4.42 -6.19
C VAL A 76 0.36 -5.33 -7.22
N ASN A 77 1.49 -4.89 -7.76
CA ASN A 77 2.30 -5.65 -8.70
C ASN A 77 3.61 -6.04 -8.03
N LYS A 78 3.97 -7.33 -8.05
CA LYS A 78 5.29 -7.76 -7.60
C LYS A 78 6.32 -7.34 -8.65
N LEU A 79 7.30 -6.54 -8.26
CA LEU A 79 8.40 -6.19 -9.14
C LEU A 79 9.34 -7.39 -9.23
N PRO A 80 9.73 -7.81 -10.45
CA PRO A 80 10.78 -8.80 -10.58
C PRO A 80 12.05 -8.24 -9.94
N HIS A 81 12.74 -9.07 -9.17
CA HIS A 81 14.11 -8.77 -8.77
C HIS A 81 14.88 -8.54 -10.06
N ALA A 82 15.39 -7.32 -10.24
CA ALA A 82 16.27 -7.02 -11.36
C ALA A 82 17.53 -7.85 -11.17
N HIS A 83 17.52 -9.09 -11.68
CA HIS A 83 18.74 -9.78 -12.06
C HIS A 83 19.34 -8.90 -13.15
N LYS A 84 20.29 -8.04 -12.73
CA LYS A 84 21.26 -7.46 -13.65
C LYS A 84 21.95 -8.65 -14.30
N GLN A 85 21.47 -9.06 -15.46
CA GLN A 85 22.25 -9.84 -16.41
C GLN A 85 23.33 -8.89 -16.90
N GLN A 86 24.48 -8.92 -16.22
CA GLN A 86 25.70 -8.33 -16.74
C GLN A 86 26.27 -9.32 -17.77
N PRO A 87 26.48 -8.90 -19.03
CA PRO A 87 27.41 -9.59 -19.91
C PRO A 87 28.86 -9.40 -19.42
#